data_AF-A0A7X6HVV1-F1
#
_entry.id   AF-A0A7X6HVV1-F1
#
_cell.length_a   1.000
_cell.length_b   1.000
_cell.length_c   1.000
_cell.angle_alpha   90.00
_cell.angle_beta   90.00
_cell.angle_gamma   90.00
#
_symmetry.space_group_name_H-M   'P 1'
#
loop_
_entity.id
_entity.type
_entity.pdbx_description
1 polymer ?
#
loop_
_entity_poly.entity_id
_entity_poly.type
_entity_poly.pdbx_seq_one_letter_code
_entity_poly.pdbx_strand_id
1 'polypeptide(L)' 'EYQSILAAAPVFSLYGVDDPQRTLPAQPHPEQPYHDGRVGYHLRRGTHYLSRHDWQQFIAYRERWQV' A
#
# COMPACT_ATOMS: atom_id res chain seq x y z
N GLU A 1 5.24 -9.34 1.50
CA GLU A 1 4.81 -7.94 1.74
C GLU A 1 3.29 -7.82 1.75
N TYR A 2 2.58 -8.04 0.64
CA TYR A 2 1.11 -7.87 0.59
C TYR A 2 0.32 -8.62 1.68
N GLN A 3 0.51 -9.93 1.84
CA GLN A 3 -0.22 -10.72 2.85
C GLN A 3 0.09 -10.28 4.28
N SER A 4 1.26 -9.70 4.53
CA SER A 4 1.62 -9.15 5.84
C SER A 4 0.76 -7.94 6.19
N ILE A 5 0.38 -7.13 5.20
CA ILE A 5 -0.54 -6.00 5.38
C ILE A 5 -1.93 -6.51 5.78
N LEU A 6 -2.46 -7.51 5.07
CA LEU A 6 -3.77 -8.09 5.37
C LEU A 6 -3.81 -8.76 6.76
N ALA A 7 -2.73 -9.43 7.14
CA ALA A 7 -2.59 -10.01 8.48
C ALA A 7 -2.52 -8.94 9.58
N ALA A 8 -1.97 -7.76 9.28
CA ALA A 8 -1.92 -6.62 10.22
C ALA A 8 -3.25 -5.85 10.30
N ALA A 9 -4.15 -6.04 9.33
CA ALA A 9 -5.39 -5.29 9.19
C ALA A 9 -6.28 -5.22 10.46
N PRO A 10 -6.42 -6.29 11.28
CA PRO A 10 -7.20 -6.20 12.52
C PRO A 10 -6.71 -5.11 13.48
N VAL A 11 -5.42 -4.79 13.47
CA VAL A 11 -4.84 -3.74 14.32
C VAL A 11 -5.26 -2.34 13.86
N PHE A 12 -5.41 -2.12 12.56
CA PHE A 12 -5.88 -0.84 12.01
C PHE A 12 -7.28 -0.50 12.52
N SER A 13 -8.16 -1.51 12.55
CA SER A 13 -9.52 -1.39 13.10
C SER A 13 -9.52 -1.01 14.60
N LEU A 14 -8.55 -1.46 15.40
CA LEU A 14 -8.42 -1.08 16.82
C LEU A 14 -8.12 0.41 17.01
N TYR A 15 -7.42 1.03 16.05
CA TYR A 15 -7.07 2.45 16.07
C TYR A 15 -8.10 3.33 15.34
N GLY A 16 -9.24 2.76 14.92
CA GLY A 16 -10.30 3.50 14.23
C GLY A 16 -9.89 4.04 12.87
N VAL A 17 -8.93 3.40 12.20
CA VAL A 17 -8.50 3.74 10.84
C VAL A 17 -8.97 2.69 9.86
N ASP A 18 -9.02 3.04 8.57
CA ASP A 18 -9.57 2.16 7.54
C ASP A 18 -8.84 0.81 7.50
N ASP A 19 -9.63 -0.25 7.49
CA ASP A 19 -9.16 -1.63 7.43
C ASP A 19 -8.58 -1.93 6.04
N PRO A 20 -7.29 -2.30 5.93
CA PRO A 20 -6.65 -2.62 4.66
C PRO A 20 -7.34 -3.73 3.86
N GLN A 21 -8.07 -4.65 4.50
CA GLN A 21 -8.83 -5.69 3.79
C GLN A 21 -10.02 -5.12 3.03
N ARG A 22 -10.49 -3.92 3.36
CA ARG A 22 -11.59 -3.24 2.66
C ARG A 22 -11.10 -2.39 1.50
N THR A 23 -9.85 -1.94 1.56
CA THR A 23 -9.29 -0.97 0.60
C THR A 23 -8.36 -1.62 -0.44
N LEU A 24 -7.73 -2.75 -0.11
CA LEU A 24 -6.87 -3.50 -1.02
C LEU A 24 -7.64 -4.61 -1.75
N PRO A 25 -7.37 -4.82 -3.05
CA PRO A 25 -7.98 -5.94 -3.79
C PRO A 25 -7.37 -7.26 -3.33
N ALA A 26 -8.13 -8.35 -3.37
CA ALA A 26 -7.66 -9.70 -2.99
C ALA A 26 -6.36 -10.14 -3.71
N GLN A 27 -6.15 -9.65 -4.93
CA GLN A 27 -4.94 -9.86 -5.70
C GLN A 27 -4.47 -8.52 -6.29
N PRO A 28 -3.30 -8.00 -5.86
CA PRO A 28 -2.77 -6.77 -6.43
C PRO A 28 -2.20 -7.00 -7.82
N HIS A 29 -2.36 -6.02 -8.70
CA HIS A 29 -1.79 -6.03 -10.04
C HIS A 29 -0.46 -5.25 -10.09
N PRO A 30 0.54 -5.74 -10.83
CA PRO A 30 1.76 -4.97 -11.06
C PRO A 30 1.48 -3.66 -11.79
N GLU A 31 2.25 -2.62 -11.49
CA GLU A 31 2.14 -1.25 -12.01
C GLU A 31 0.81 -0.54 -11.65
N GLN A 32 0.07 -1.07 -10.68
CA GLN A 32 -1.12 -0.43 -10.13
C GLN A 32 -0.87 -0.09 -8.65
N PRO A 33 -0.69 1.20 -8.30
CA PRO A 33 -0.55 1.61 -6.90
C PRO A 33 -1.92 1.68 -6.21
N TYR A 34 -1.96 1.22 -4.96
CA TYR A 34 -3.12 1.26 -4.08
C TYR A 34 -2.81 2.17 -2.89
N HIS A 35 -3.18 3.44 -2.99
CA HIS A 35 -2.91 4.47 -1.98
C HIS A 35 -4.21 4.88 -1.28
N ASP A 36 -4.68 4.08 -0.33
CA ASP A 36 -5.97 4.30 0.31
C ASP A 36 -5.89 4.31 1.85
N GLY A 37 -6.43 5.36 2.45
CA GLY A 37 -6.33 5.65 3.87
C GLY A 37 -4.89 5.69 4.38
N ARG A 38 -4.63 4.94 5.45
CA ARG A 38 -3.33 4.90 6.15
C ARG A 38 -2.38 3.81 5.66
N VAL A 39 -2.72 3.12 4.57
CA VAL A 39 -1.91 2.06 4.00
C VAL A 39 -1.73 2.28 2.50
N GLY A 40 -0.47 2.36 2.07
CA GLY A 40 -0.08 2.36 0.67
C GLY A 40 0.57 1.03 0.29
N TYR A 41 0.17 0.46 -0.85
CA TYR A 41 0.82 -0.71 -1.44
C TYR A 41 1.01 -0.51 -2.95
N HIS A 42 2.20 -0.80 -3.46
CA HIS A 42 2.45 -0.89 -4.90
C HIS A 42 3.29 -2.13 -5.21
N LEU A 43 3.11 -2.67 -6.40
CA LEU A 43 3.87 -3.80 -6.89
C LEU A 43 4.48 -3.43 -8.24
N ARG A 44 5.81 -3.38 -8.33
CA ARG A 44 6.54 -3.06 -9.56
C ARG A 44 6.97 -4.33 -10.27
N ARG A 45 6.95 -4.33 -11.60
CA ARG A 45 7.55 -5.40 -12.42
C ARG A 45 9.09 -5.36 -12.35
N GLY A 46 9.71 -6.50 -12.61
CA GLY A 46 11.17 -6.66 -12.63
C GLY A 46 11.70 -7.34 -11.38
N THR A 47 12.97 -7.12 -11.08
CA THR A 47 13.70 -7.81 -10.01
C THR A 47 13.92 -6.92 -8.79
N HIS A 48 14.59 -7.49 -7.76
CA HIS A 48 14.85 -6.83 -6.49
C HIS A 48 15.85 -5.68 -6.63
N TYR A 49 15.35 -4.45 -6.52
CA TYR A 49 16.11 -3.20 -6.36
C TYR A 49 15.13 -2.09 -5.97
N LEU A 50 15.64 -0.98 -5.43
CA LEU A 50 14.84 0.22 -5.19
C LEU A 50 15.05 1.21 -6.35
N SER A 51 13.99 1.44 -7.13
CA SER A 51 14.03 2.23 -8.36
C SER A 51 13.51 3.65 -8.15
N ARG A 52 13.67 4.49 -9.19
CA ARG A 52 12.99 5.80 -9.27
C ARG A 52 11.47 5.65 -9.21
N HIS A 53 10.91 4.60 -9.82
CA HIS A 53 9.47 4.36 -9.81
C HIS A 53 8.95 4.15 -8.39
N ASP A 54 9.68 3.40 -7.56
CA ASP A 54 9.29 3.15 -6.16
C ASP A 54 9.25 4.46 -5.35
N TRP A 55 10.27 5.32 -5.54
CA TRP A 55 10.27 6.66 -4.94
C TRP A 55 9.09 7.53 -5.39
N GLN A 56 8.71 7.47 -6.67
CA GLN A 56 7.55 8.19 -7.16
C GLN A 56 6.25 7.73 -6.49
N GLN A 57 6.09 6.42 -6.25
CA GLN A 57 4.91 5.91 -5.53
C GLN A 57 4.90 6.36 -4.07
N PHE A 58 6.03 6.33 -3.38
CA PHE A 58 6.12 6.84 -2.01
C PHE A 58 5.79 8.32 -1.90
N ILE A 59 6.31 9.15 -2.82
CA ILE A 59 5.99 10.58 -2.85
C ILE A 59 4.50 10.79 -3.13
N ALA A 60 3.93 10.11 -4.12
CA ALA A 60 2.51 10.23 -4.46
C ALA A 60 1.59 9.79 -3.31
N TYR A 61 1.96 8.75 -2.56
CA TYR A 61 1.24 8.36 -1.36
C TYR A 61 1.26 9.47 -0.29
N ARG A 62 2.44 10.04 -0.02
CA ARG A 62 2.61 11.10 0.99
C ARG A 62 1.90 12.40 0.60
N GLU A 63 1.94 12.78 -0.67
CA GLU A 63 1.20 13.94 -1.17
C GLU A 63 -0.30 13.80 -0.96
N ARG A 64 -0.84 12.59 -1.13
CA ARG A 64 -2.27 12.32 -0.95
C ARG A 64 -2.73 12.33 0.52
N TRP A 65 -1.90 11.82 1.44
CA TRP A 65 -2.33 11.54 2.83
C TRP A 65 -1.67 12.42 3.90
N GLN A 66 -0.80 13.36 3.53
CA GLN A 66 -0.12 14.31 4.43
C GLN A 66 0.52 13.66 5.68
N VAL A 67 1.02 12.44 5.53
CA VAL A 67 1.78 11.69 6.54
C VAL A 67 3.29 11.93 6.47
#